data_AF-A0A3M1AEU3-F1
#
_entry.id   AF-A0A3M1AEU3-F1
#
_cell.length_a   1.000
_cell.length_b   1.000
_cell.length_c   1.000
_cell.angle_alpha   90.00
_cell.angle_beta   90.00
_cell.angle_gamma   90.00
#
_symmetry.space_group_name_H-M   'P 1'
#
loop_
_entity.id
_entity.type
_entity.pdbx_description
1 polymer ?
#
loop_
_entity_poly.entity_id
_entity_poly.type
_entity_poly.pdbx_seq_one_letter_code
_entity_poly.pdbx_strand_id
1 'polypeptide(L)'
;VIDHGTDEEGRRVRTVYLHLQSREVKPGDVVRRGEEIATMGNTGLLGLLVHLHFEVHRENERGNLKPLDPHLFWADGVGRVTCFDPRRRLSSRPFRITLPVPCKAG
;
A
#
# COMPACT_ATOMS: atom_id res chain seq x y z
N VAL A 1 7.75 -1.18 -5.00
CA VAL A 1 6.51 -0.62 -5.59
C VAL A 1 5.63 -1.79 -5.93
N ILE A 2 4.33 -1.71 -5.61
CA ILE A 2 3.33 -2.69 -6.03
C ILE A 2 2.37 -1.98 -6.98
N ASP A 3 2.19 -2.53 -8.19
CA ASP A 3 1.24 -2.05 -9.18
C ASP A 3 -0.12 -2.73 -8.93
N HIS A 4 -1.19 -1.94 -8.83
CA HIS A 4 -2.55 -2.43 -8.57
C HIS A 4 -3.43 -2.43 -9.83
N GLY A 5 -2.85 -2.13 -11.00
CA GLY A 5 -3.58 -1.94 -12.25
C GLY A 5 -4.31 -0.59 -12.27
N THR A 6 -5.57 -0.61 -12.69
CA THR A 6 -6.41 0.59 -12.76
C THR A 6 -7.53 0.58 -11.71
N ASP A 7 -7.84 1.77 -11.19
CA ASP A 7 -8.99 2.02 -10.33
C ASP A 7 -10.32 1.99 -11.10
N GLU A 8 -11.40 2.25 -10.39
CA GLU A 8 -12.77 2.33 -10.93
C GLU A 8 -12.95 3.39 -12.02
N GLU A 9 -12.09 4.41 -12.09
CA GLU A 9 -12.11 5.42 -13.15
C GLU A 9 -11.08 5.15 -14.26
N GLY A 10 -10.47 3.96 -14.27
CA GLY A 10 -9.51 3.56 -15.30
C GLY A 10 -8.12 4.18 -15.15
N ARG A 11 -7.81 4.81 -14.01
CA ARG A 11 -6.52 5.45 -13.75
C ARG A 11 -5.56 4.48 -13.09
N ARG A 12 -4.29 4.48 -13.49
CA ARG A 12 -3.29 3.61 -12.87
C ARG A 12 -3.07 3.94 -11.40
N VAL A 13 -2.96 2.91 -10.57
CA VAL A 13 -2.70 3.03 -9.13
C VAL A 13 -1.55 2.12 -8.70
N ARG A 14 -0.67 2.65 -7.85
CA ARG A 14 0.45 1.89 -7.26
C ARG A 14 0.68 2.29 -5.82
N THR A 15 1.24 1.39 -5.02
CA THR A 15 1.75 1.71 -3.67
C THR A 15 3.26 1.64 -3.62
N VAL A 16 3.85 2.53 -2.81
CA VAL A 16 5.30 2.63 -2.60
C VAL A 16 5.60 2.33 -1.13
N TYR A 17 6.64 1.54 -0.90
CA TYR A 17 7.11 1.12 0.42
C TYR A 17 8.60 1.44 0.49
N LEU A 18 8.99 2.33 1.38
CA LEU A 18 10.38 2.79 1.57
C LEU A 18 10.87 2.48 2.99
N HIS A 19 12.15 2.73 3.24
CA HIS A 19 12.84 2.43 4.50
C HIS A 19 12.81 0.94 4.88
N LEU A 20 12.82 0.05 3.89
CA LEU A 20 12.78 -1.40 4.08
C LEU A 20 14.18 -1.96 4.42
N GLN A 21 14.22 -3.01 5.24
CA GLN A 21 15.43 -3.78 5.54
C GLN A 21 15.65 -4.91 4.52
N SER A 22 14.63 -5.73 4.27
CA SER A 22 14.64 -6.80 3.26
C SER A 22 13.45 -6.68 2.31
N ARG A 23 13.53 -7.37 1.17
CA ARG A 23 12.45 -7.52 0.19
C ARG A 23 12.29 -9.00 -0.11
N GLU A 24 11.08 -9.50 0.04
CA GLU A 24 10.75 -10.93 -0.10
C GLU A 24 10.18 -11.26 -1.49
N VAL A 25 9.89 -10.23 -2.29
CA VAL A 25 9.34 -10.35 -3.66
C VAL A 25 10.21 -9.61 -4.68
N LYS A 26 10.10 -10.01 -5.95
CA LYS A 26 10.86 -9.44 -7.08
C LYS A 26 9.94 -8.92 -8.19
N PRO A 27 10.46 -8.09 -9.12
CA PRO A 27 9.68 -7.61 -10.26
C PRO A 27 9.06 -8.77 -11.06
N GLY A 28 7.76 -8.67 -11.32
CA GLY A 28 6.98 -9.71 -12.02
C GLY A 28 6.17 -10.62 -11.10
N ASP A 29 6.44 -10.64 -9.79
CA ASP A 29 5.66 -11.43 -8.84
C ASP A 29 4.24 -10.84 -8.68
N VAL A 30 3.25 -11.73 -8.61
CA VAL A 30 1.86 -11.37 -8.29
C VAL A 30 1.64 -11.60 -6.81
N VAL A 31 1.42 -10.52 -6.07
CA VAL A 31 1.18 -10.55 -4.61
C VAL A 31 -0.29 -10.38 -4.28
N ARG A 32 -0.71 -10.92 -3.14
CA ARG A 32 -2.07 -10.77 -2.59
C ARG A 32 -2.11 -9.76 -1.46
N ARG A 33 -3.29 -9.15 -1.24
CA ARG A 33 -3.52 -8.31 -0.05
C ARG A 33 -3.25 -9.14 1.21
N GLY A 34 -2.41 -8.60 2.10
CA GLY A 34 -2.02 -9.26 3.34
C GLY A 34 -0.82 -10.22 3.22
N GLU A 35 -0.30 -10.43 2.01
CA GLU A 35 0.95 -11.16 1.80
C GLU A 35 2.15 -10.35 2.31
N GLU A 36 3.10 -11.02 2.95
CA GLU A 36 4.36 -10.40 3.37
C GLU A 36 5.26 -10.19 2.14
N ILE A 37 5.70 -8.95 1.91
CA ILE A 37 6.52 -8.59 0.74
C ILE A 37 7.89 -8.03 1.12
N ALA A 38 8.08 -7.63 2.38
CA ALA A 38 9.27 -6.95 2.87
C ALA A 38 9.23 -6.80 4.40
N THR A 39 10.39 -6.56 5.00
CA THR A 39 10.53 -6.15 6.40
C THR A 39 10.88 -4.67 6.53
N MET A 40 10.34 -3.98 7.54
CA MET A 40 10.68 -2.57 7.81
C MET A 40 12.11 -2.45 8.36
N GLY A 41 12.78 -1.34 8.10
CA GLY A 41 14.14 -1.06 8.57
C GLY A 41 14.38 0.43 8.83
N ASN A 42 15.65 0.82 8.80
CA ASN A 42 16.12 2.18 9.00
C ASN A 42 16.93 2.74 7.81
N THR A 43 16.72 2.20 6.60
CA THR A 43 17.50 2.61 5.42
C THR A 43 17.08 4.00 4.94
N GLY A 44 18.02 4.95 4.78
CA GLY A 44 17.77 6.30 4.25
C GLY A 44 18.36 7.43 5.09
N LEU A 45 18.28 8.68 4.59
CA LEU A 45 18.91 9.87 5.20
C LEU A 45 18.37 10.23 6.60
N LEU A 46 17.16 9.76 6.92
CA LEU A 46 16.47 9.96 8.21
C LEU A 46 16.36 8.68 9.04
N GLY A 47 17.28 7.73 8.85
CA GLY A 47 17.34 6.40 9.51
C GLY A 47 17.51 6.38 11.04
N LEU A 48 17.17 7.48 11.73
CA LEU A 48 17.23 7.62 13.19
C LEU A 48 16.08 6.90 13.90
N LEU A 49 14.95 6.69 13.21
CA LEU A 49 13.78 5.99 13.74
C LEU A 49 13.33 4.93 12.75
N VAL A 50 13.19 3.69 13.21
CA VAL A 50 12.62 2.59 12.40
C VAL A 50 11.15 2.90 12.16
N HIS A 51 10.79 3.12 10.89
CA HIS A 51 9.42 3.36 10.47
C HIS A 51 9.22 2.92 9.02
N LEU A 52 7.96 2.71 8.65
CA LEU A 52 7.57 2.46 7.27
C LEU A 52 7.09 3.77 6.64
N HIS A 53 7.72 4.19 5.53
CA HIS A 53 7.16 5.22 4.67
C HIS A 53 6.34 4.57 3.57
N PHE A 54 5.06 4.92 3.53
CA PHE A 54 4.06 4.31 2.67
C PHE A 54 3.33 5.38 1.86
N GLU A 55 3.23 5.17 0.54
CA GLU A 55 2.57 6.11 -0.37
C GLU A 55 1.55 5.39 -1.24
N VAL A 56 0.47 6.10 -1.58
CA VAL A 56 -0.44 5.74 -2.66
C VAL A 56 -0.20 6.72 -3.81
N HIS A 57 0.07 6.21 -5.00
CA HIS A 57 0.16 7.02 -6.20
C HIS A 57 -0.97 6.67 -7.15
N ARG A 58 -1.56 7.69 -7.77
CA ARG A 58 -2.58 7.53 -8.79
C ARG A 58 -2.32 8.47 -9.95
N GLU A 59 -2.64 7.99 -11.14
CA GLU A 59 -2.54 8.75 -12.37
C GLU A 59 -3.52 9.93 -12.36
N ASN A 60 -3.06 11.11 -12.76
CA ASN A 60 -3.93 12.26 -12.99
C ASN A 60 -4.46 12.27 -14.43
N GLU A 61 -5.33 13.23 -14.76
CA GLU A 61 -5.92 13.38 -16.11
C GLU A 61 -4.89 13.54 -17.24
N ARG A 62 -3.64 13.91 -16.92
CA ARG A 62 -2.54 14.08 -17.87
C ARG A 62 -1.67 12.82 -17.99
N GLY A 63 -2.09 11.70 -17.41
CA GLY A 63 -1.33 10.45 -17.43
C GLY A 63 -0.12 10.43 -16.49
N ASN A 64 -0.05 11.34 -15.51
CA ASN A 64 1.10 11.43 -14.61
C ASN A 64 0.74 10.84 -13.24
N LEU A 65 1.55 9.90 -12.74
CA LEU A 65 1.40 9.33 -11.39
C LEU A 65 1.79 10.37 -10.32
N LYS A 66 0.83 10.74 -9.48
CA LYS A 66 1.02 11.67 -8.36
C LYS A 66 0.75 10.98 -7.02
N PRO A 67 1.51 11.30 -5.97
CA PRO A 67 1.20 10.84 -4.63
C PRO A 67 -0.13 11.46 -4.18
N LEU A 68 -0.97 10.67 -3.53
CA LEU A 68 -2.20 11.07 -2.89
C LEU A 68 -2.18 10.65 -1.43
N ASP A 69 -2.96 11.33 -0.60
CA ASP A 69 -3.12 10.97 0.81
C ASP A 69 -3.66 9.52 0.94
N PRO A 70 -2.91 8.59 1.55
CA PRO A 70 -3.37 7.23 1.79
C PRO A 70 -4.67 7.15 2.59
N HIS A 71 -4.97 8.15 3.43
CA HIS A 71 -6.19 8.17 4.24
C HIS A 71 -7.47 8.29 3.41
N LEU A 72 -7.38 8.60 2.13
CA LEU A 72 -8.52 8.60 1.20
C LEU A 72 -8.94 7.19 0.75
N PHE A 73 -8.11 6.17 0.99
CA PHE A 73 -8.26 4.86 0.34
C PHE A 73 -8.60 3.71 1.28
N TRP A 74 -8.79 3.92 2.58
CA TRP A 74 -9.06 2.81 3.52
C TRP A 74 -10.31 2.00 3.13
N ALA A 75 -10.23 0.67 3.31
CA ALA A 75 -11.31 -0.25 2.97
C ALA A 75 -12.63 0.04 3.71
N ASP A 76 -12.58 0.61 4.91
CA ASP A 76 -13.76 1.03 5.68
C ASP A 76 -14.19 2.49 5.44
N GLY A 77 -13.53 3.18 4.51
CA GLY A 77 -13.84 4.56 4.12
C GLY A 77 -12.81 5.58 4.59
N VAL A 78 -12.93 6.81 4.06
CA VAL A 78 -11.96 7.90 4.27
C VAL A 78 -11.68 8.13 5.76
N GLY A 79 -10.39 8.17 6.12
CA GLY A 79 -9.92 8.38 7.48
C GLY A 79 -10.05 7.19 8.44
N ARG A 80 -10.72 6.09 8.05
CA ARG A 80 -10.95 4.92 8.91
C ARG A 80 -9.89 3.85 8.69
N VAL A 81 -8.77 3.95 9.40
CA VAL A 81 -7.67 2.96 9.33
C VAL A 81 -8.23 1.54 9.45
N THR A 82 -8.05 0.73 8.40
CA THR A 82 -8.65 -0.60 8.29
C THR A 82 -7.59 -1.68 8.38
N CYS A 83 -7.70 -2.55 9.38
CA CYS A 83 -6.86 -3.74 9.48
C CYS A 83 -7.15 -4.74 8.36
N PHE A 84 -6.10 -5.43 7.90
CA PHE A 84 -6.31 -6.62 7.08
C PHE A 84 -6.83 -7.76 7.96
N ASP A 85 -7.93 -8.38 7.55
CA ASP A 85 -8.48 -9.60 8.16
C ASP A 85 -8.62 -10.67 7.06
N PRO A 86 -7.89 -11.79 7.14
CA PRO A 86 -7.97 -12.86 6.13
C PRO A 86 -9.35 -13.52 6.07
N ARG A 87 -10.20 -13.37 7.09
CA ARG A 87 -11.57 -13.89 7.10
C ARG A 87 -12.55 -12.94 6.39
N ARG A 88 -12.18 -11.68 6.23
CA ARG A 88 -13.00 -10.67 5.57
C ARG A 88 -12.76 -10.68 4.06
N ARG A 89 -13.82 -10.95 3.30
CA ARG A 89 -13.78 -10.79 1.84
C ARG A 89 -13.81 -9.31 1.48
N LEU A 90 -12.67 -8.79 1.02
CA LEU A 90 -12.55 -7.45 0.43
C LEU A 90 -12.50 -7.55 -1.09
N SER A 91 -13.31 -6.75 -1.78
CA SER A 91 -13.25 -6.62 -3.23
C SER A 91 -11.93 -5.97 -3.66
N SER A 92 -11.44 -6.31 -4.86
CA SER A 92 -10.32 -5.62 -5.50
C SER A 92 -10.72 -4.25 -6.09
N ARG A 93 -12.02 -4.02 -6.28
CA ARG A 93 -12.58 -2.75 -6.79
C ARG A 93 -13.76 -2.26 -5.93
N PRO A 94 -13.88 -0.96 -5.63
CA PRO A 94 -12.96 0.12 -5.99
C PRO A 94 -11.58 -0.05 -5.33
N PHE A 95 -10.56 0.70 -5.79
CA PHE A 95 -9.23 0.58 -5.19
C PHE A 95 -9.28 1.03 -3.72
N ARG A 96 -8.92 0.10 -2.83
CA ARG A 96 -8.90 0.31 -1.38
C ARG A 96 -7.67 -0.29 -0.74
N ILE A 97 -7.16 0.33 0.32
CA ILE A 97 -6.02 -0.16 1.11
C ILE A 97 -6.48 -0.70 2.46
N THR A 98 -5.68 -1.61 2.99
CA THR A 98 -5.68 -2.02 4.40
C THR A 98 -4.33 -1.67 4.98
N LEU A 99 -4.20 -1.69 6.30
CA LEU A 99 -2.96 -1.38 6.97
C LEU A 99 -1.84 -2.30 6.42
N PRO A 100 -0.72 -1.74 5.91
CA PRO A 100 0.36 -2.52 5.30
C PRO A 100 1.31 -3.14 6.33
N VAL A 101 0.88 -3.22 7.59
CA VAL A 101 1.58 -3.88 8.68
C VAL A 101 0.57 -4.72 9.47
N PRO A 102 0.99 -5.80 10.15
CA PRO A 102 0.11 -6.57 11.01
C PRO A 102 -0.56 -5.66 12.05
N CYS A 103 -1.88 -5.75 12.17
CA CYS A 103 -2.57 -5.13 13.29
C CYS A 103 -2.26 -5.90 14.57
N LYS A 104 -2.15 -5.19 15.70
CA LYS A 104 -2.13 -5.86 17.00
C LYS A 104 -3.43 -6.66 17.15
N ALA A 105 -3.31 -7.93 17.51
CA ALA A 105 -4.43 -8.66 18.06
C ALA A 105 -4.88 -7.91 19.32
N GLY A 106 -6.16 -7.54 19.36
CA GLY A 106 -6.79 -7.07 20.60
C GLY A 106 -6.93 -8.20 21.60
#